data_AF-G9N179-F1
#
_entry.id   AF-G9N179-F1
#
_cell.length_a   1.000
_cell.length_b   1.000
_cell.length_c   1.000
_cell.angle_alpha   90.00
_cell.angle_beta   90.00
_cell.angle_gamma   90.00
#
_symmetry.space_group_name_H-M   'P 1'
#
loop_
_entity.id
_entity.type
_entity.pdbx_description
1 polymer ?
#
loop_
_entity_poly.entity_id
_entity_poly.type
_entity_poly.pdbx_seq_one_letter_code
_entity_poly.pdbx_strand_id
1 'polypeptide(L)'
;MAQHPLSPNGRKAGSAGDTALAYWRDHLSWWHDWTPAPSSSKGAGLVPVSMLWGGGNNGKLDAQRLQQFQQLKTTPAYVMGFNEPDCSGADISANIDVNRGVSLWNSLIAPMGQKGALLGSPAMCRQKDESWLKQFNQQPLARSWDFTSIHIFKPDMAGVQADIDYYWNTYKKPLWVTEFACVFDQNNFTPCTDQNQINQWISDIVDLFEANEHVLAYAYTDGLGLGSAWPPVKSDGSLSQSGQAYLNAISRYY
;
A
#
# COMPACT_ATOMS: atom_id res chain seq x y z
N MET A 1 -25.19 5.03 9.21
CA MET A 1 -23.76 5.27 9.54
C MET A 1 -23.19 6.13 8.43
N ALA A 2 -22.46 7.20 8.73
CA ALA A 2 -21.81 8.00 7.71
C ALA A 2 -20.73 7.14 7.02
N GLN A 3 -20.75 7.07 5.70
CA GLN A 3 -19.73 6.32 4.95
C GLN A 3 -18.40 7.08 5.01
N HIS A 4 -17.29 6.38 5.27
CA HIS A 4 -15.96 6.96 5.18
C HIS A 4 -15.65 7.37 3.73
N PRO A 5 -14.96 8.50 3.48
CA PRO A 5 -14.53 8.86 2.13
C PRO A 5 -13.43 7.91 1.66
N LEU A 6 -13.37 7.59 0.37
CA LEU A 6 -12.29 6.74 -0.17
C LEU A 6 -10.93 7.46 -0.24
N SER A 7 -10.91 8.79 -0.22
CA SER A 7 -9.69 9.57 0.03
C SER A 7 -9.65 9.99 1.50
N PRO A 8 -8.71 9.49 2.32
CA PRO A 8 -8.64 9.79 3.75
C PRO A 8 -8.47 11.30 3.98
N ASN A 9 -9.37 11.90 4.76
CA ASN A 9 -9.35 13.33 5.14
C ASN A 9 -9.10 14.31 3.98
N GLY A 10 -9.54 13.97 2.76
CA GLY A 10 -9.45 14.86 1.59
C GLY A 10 -8.05 15.01 0.99
N ARG A 11 -7.06 14.18 1.39
CA ARG A 11 -5.72 14.15 0.77
C ARG A 11 -5.40 12.73 0.29
N LYS A 12 -4.73 12.61 -0.85
CA LYS A 12 -4.30 11.30 -1.40
C LYS A 12 -2.99 10.81 -0.78
N ALA A 13 -2.08 11.72 -0.43
CA ALA A 13 -0.74 11.39 0.06
C ALA A 13 -0.74 10.68 1.43
N GLY A 14 -0.01 9.57 1.51
CA GLY A 14 0.23 8.79 2.72
C GLY A 14 1.63 8.19 2.79
N SER A 15 1.87 7.37 3.81
CA SER A 15 3.16 6.69 4.05
C SER A 15 2.96 5.19 4.21
N ALA A 16 3.85 4.38 3.63
CA ALA A 16 3.96 2.95 3.86
C ALA A 16 5.23 2.71 4.67
N GLY A 17 5.05 2.48 5.97
CA GLY A 17 6.09 2.56 6.99
C GLY A 17 6.16 3.91 7.69
N ASP A 18 7.04 4.01 8.68
CA ASP A 18 7.05 5.11 9.65
C ASP A 18 8.42 5.79 9.86
N THR A 19 9.43 5.45 9.04
CA THR A 19 10.78 6.00 9.20
C THR A 19 10.78 7.51 9.00
N ALA A 20 10.17 7.98 7.91
CA ALA A 20 10.08 9.39 7.52
C ALA A 20 8.80 10.10 7.98
N LEU A 21 7.89 9.41 8.67
CA LEU A 21 6.55 9.91 8.99
C LEU A 21 6.56 11.26 9.71
N ALA A 22 7.51 11.48 10.63
CA ALA A 22 7.65 12.74 11.36
C ALA A 22 7.99 13.95 10.45
N TYR A 23 8.66 13.71 9.32
CA TYR A 23 9.03 14.76 8.37
C TYR A 23 7.89 15.12 7.41
N TRP A 24 7.00 14.16 7.11
CA TRP A 24 5.96 14.31 6.09
C TRP A 24 4.58 14.62 6.66
N ARG A 25 4.32 14.30 7.94
CA ARG A 25 2.97 14.23 8.52
C ARG A 25 2.06 15.42 8.21
N ASP A 26 2.58 16.65 8.18
CA ASP A 26 1.74 17.85 8.01
C ASP A 26 1.12 17.93 6.59
N HIS A 27 1.68 17.19 5.62
CA HIS A 27 1.22 17.07 4.24
C HIS A 27 0.57 15.71 3.92
N LEU A 28 0.44 14.81 4.89
CA LEU A 28 -0.22 13.50 4.72
C LEU A 28 -1.63 13.52 5.30
N SER A 29 -2.43 12.50 4.97
CA SER A 29 -3.71 12.21 5.64
C SER A 29 -3.81 10.81 6.22
N TRP A 30 -2.92 9.89 5.84
CA TRP A 30 -2.97 8.49 6.26
C TRP A 30 -1.59 7.82 6.26
N TRP A 31 -1.46 6.70 6.95
CA TRP A 31 -0.34 5.78 6.78
C TRP A 31 -0.74 4.34 7.11
N HIS A 32 0.10 3.40 6.71
CA HIS A 32 0.07 2.02 7.19
C HIS A 32 1.50 1.56 7.50
N ASP A 33 1.64 0.50 8.30
CA ASP A 33 2.94 -0.11 8.65
C ASP A 33 2.90 -1.64 8.53
N TRP A 34 2.05 -2.13 7.61
CA TRP A 34 1.79 -3.55 7.38
C TRP A 34 1.21 -4.32 8.59
N THR A 35 0.83 -3.63 9.66
CA THR A 35 0.27 -4.25 10.86
C THR A 35 -1.25 -4.05 10.99
N PRO A 36 -1.92 -4.83 11.86
CA PRO A 36 -3.34 -4.63 12.16
C PRO A 36 -3.67 -3.31 12.86
N ALA A 37 -2.70 -2.66 13.51
CA ALA A 37 -2.91 -1.45 14.28
C ALA A 37 -1.67 -0.56 14.27
N PRO A 38 -1.48 0.25 13.21
CA PRO A 38 -0.37 1.19 13.16
C PRO A 38 -0.37 2.12 14.37
N SER A 39 0.78 2.21 15.06
CA SER A 39 0.84 2.80 16.42
C SER A 39 2.00 3.78 16.65
N SER A 40 2.76 4.10 15.62
CA SER A 40 3.84 5.09 15.69
C SER A 40 3.31 6.46 16.15
N SER A 41 3.89 7.02 17.22
CA SER A 41 3.49 8.35 17.73
C SER A 41 3.77 9.48 16.72
N LYS A 42 4.69 9.26 15.78
CA LYS A 42 5.01 10.19 14.69
C LYS A 42 3.81 10.53 13.81
N GLY A 43 2.85 9.61 13.72
CA GLY A 43 1.67 9.79 12.91
C GLY A 43 0.48 10.43 13.64
N ALA A 44 0.57 10.79 14.92
CA ALA A 44 -0.56 11.35 15.65
C ALA A 44 -1.34 12.42 14.83
N GLY A 45 -2.62 12.16 14.54
CA GLY A 45 -3.50 13.03 13.75
C GLY A 45 -3.81 12.53 12.33
N LEU A 46 -3.02 11.64 11.73
CA LEU A 46 -3.38 11.01 10.45
C LEU A 46 -4.18 9.73 10.68
N VAL A 47 -4.80 9.22 9.61
CA VAL A 47 -5.60 8.00 9.63
C VAL A 47 -4.69 6.76 9.64
N PRO A 48 -4.66 5.95 10.72
CA PRO A 48 -3.93 4.68 10.71
C PRO A 48 -4.76 3.61 9.97
N VAL A 49 -4.23 3.10 8.87
CA VAL A 49 -4.89 2.08 8.05
C VAL A 49 -4.45 0.69 8.48
N SER A 50 -5.40 -0.13 8.92
CA SER A 50 -5.16 -1.50 9.35
C SER A 50 -4.85 -2.41 8.15
N MET A 51 -4.03 -3.44 8.36
CA MET A 51 -3.78 -4.49 7.37
C MET A 51 -3.87 -5.88 8.00
N LEU A 52 -4.49 -6.84 7.30
CA LEU A 52 -4.25 -8.25 7.53
C LEU A 52 -3.20 -8.73 6.53
N TRP A 53 -1.93 -8.72 6.94
CA TRP A 53 -0.80 -8.92 6.04
C TRP A 53 -0.80 -10.28 5.33
N GLY A 54 -1.08 -11.37 6.04
CA GLY A 54 -0.98 -12.72 5.50
C GLY A 54 -1.73 -13.78 6.30
N GLY A 55 -1.37 -15.05 6.06
CA GLY A 55 -2.08 -16.22 6.56
C GLY A 55 -1.54 -16.82 7.85
N GLY A 56 -0.49 -16.23 8.44
CA GLY A 56 0.15 -16.62 9.68
C GLY A 56 1.15 -17.78 9.58
N ASN A 57 1.50 -18.22 8.37
CA ASN A 57 2.28 -19.43 8.11
C ASN A 57 3.55 -19.18 7.27
N ASN A 58 3.78 -17.95 6.80
CA ASN A 58 4.93 -17.61 5.97
C ASN A 58 5.86 -16.60 6.67
N GLY A 59 6.18 -16.86 7.95
CA GLY A 59 7.10 -16.03 8.72
C GLY A 59 6.65 -15.80 10.16
N LYS A 60 7.56 -15.27 10.99
CA LYS A 60 7.26 -15.01 12.42
C LYS A 60 6.42 -13.75 12.58
N LEU A 61 6.69 -12.71 11.78
CA LEU A 61 5.92 -11.48 11.82
C LEU A 61 4.53 -11.71 11.22
N ASP A 62 4.41 -12.52 10.16
CA ASP A 62 3.10 -12.96 9.62
C ASP A 62 2.23 -13.61 10.72
N ALA A 63 2.78 -14.59 11.44
CA ALA A 63 2.06 -15.26 12.54
C ALA A 63 1.61 -14.28 13.64
N GLN A 64 2.49 -13.36 14.05
CA GLN A 64 2.18 -12.34 15.06
C GLN A 64 1.09 -11.37 14.57
N ARG A 65 1.19 -10.89 13.33
CA ARG A 65 0.22 -9.98 12.72
C ARG A 65 -1.16 -10.63 12.59
N LEU A 66 -1.25 -11.90 12.19
CA LEU A 66 -2.52 -12.63 12.17
C LEU A 66 -3.15 -12.70 13.56
N GLN A 67 -2.36 -13.07 14.57
CA GLN A 67 -2.84 -13.16 15.95
C GLN A 67 -3.33 -11.80 16.47
N GLN A 68 -2.59 -10.72 16.20
CA GLN A 68 -2.97 -9.37 16.59
C GLN A 68 -4.26 -8.93 15.88
N PHE A 69 -4.43 -9.25 14.59
CA PHE A 69 -5.64 -8.92 13.82
C PHE A 69 -6.88 -9.59 14.43
N GLN A 70 -6.78 -10.87 14.78
CA GLN A 70 -7.85 -11.62 15.44
C GLN A 70 -8.25 -11.04 16.81
N GLN A 71 -7.37 -10.27 17.44
CA GLN A 71 -7.58 -9.68 18.77
C GLN A 71 -8.06 -8.23 18.74
N LEU A 72 -8.21 -7.61 17.56
CA LEU A 72 -8.71 -6.24 17.41
C LEU A 72 -10.05 -6.07 18.15
N LYS A 73 -10.13 -5.05 19.00
CA LYS A 73 -11.32 -4.73 19.81
C LYS A 73 -12.22 -3.67 19.18
N THR A 74 -11.69 -2.94 18.22
CA THR A 74 -12.34 -1.84 17.52
C THR A 74 -12.36 -2.13 16.03
N THR A 75 -13.31 -1.54 15.31
CA THR A 75 -13.36 -1.62 13.84
C THR A 75 -12.62 -0.43 13.25
N PRO A 76 -11.50 -0.64 12.52
CA PRO A 76 -10.80 0.44 11.83
C PRO A 76 -11.69 1.05 10.74
N ALA A 77 -11.46 2.32 10.41
CA ALA A 77 -12.16 2.98 9.29
C ALA A 77 -11.79 2.35 7.94
N TYR A 78 -10.53 1.92 7.79
CA TYR A 78 -9.99 1.30 6.58
C TYR A 78 -9.21 0.04 6.96
N VAL A 79 -9.44 -1.05 6.21
CA VAL A 79 -8.75 -2.33 6.38
C VAL A 79 -8.29 -2.83 5.02
N MET A 80 -6.98 -2.96 4.83
CA MET A 80 -6.39 -3.57 3.64
C MET A 80 -6.24 -5.09 3.80
N GLY A 81 -6.36 -5.79 2.68
CA GLY A 81 -6.13 -7.23 2.59
C GLY A 81 -4.64 -7.61 2.57
N PHE A 82 -4.38 -8.80 2.03
CA PHE A 82 -3.08 -9.44 2.08
C PHE A 82 -2.02 -8.70 1.24
N ASN A 83 -0.79 -8.69 1.75
CA ASN A 83 0.36 -8.09 1.09
C ASN A 83 1.05 -9.11 0.18
N GLU A 84 0.87 -8.98 -1.13
CA GLU A 84 1.55 -9.82 -2.14
C GLU A 84 1.34 -11.33 -1.92
N PRO A 85 0.09 -11.82 -1.87
CA PRO A 85 -0.18 -13.25 -1.72
C PRO A 85 0.34 -14.07 -2.91
N ASP A 86 0.62 -13.44 -4.04
CA ASP A 86 1.13 -14.00 -5.29
C ASP A 86 2.66 -14.07 -5.39
N CYS A 87 3.38 -13.63 -4.34
CA CYS A 87 4.83 -13.77 -4.19
C CYS A 87 5.21 -14.58 -2.95
N SER A 88 6.46 -15.06 -2.93
CA SER A 88 7.02 -15.90 -1.87
C SER A 88 8.14 -15.19 -1.11
N GLY A 89 8.58 -15.80 0.00
CA GLY A 89 9.62 -15.26 0.89
C GLY A 89 9.07 -15.02 2.29
N ALA A 90 9.70 -15.62 3.30
CA ALA A 90 9.22 -15.53 4.68
C ALA A 90 9.34 -14.10 5.20
N ASP A 91 8.23 -13.55 5.74
CA ASP A 91 8.09 -12.16 6.19
C ASP A 91 8.41 -11.10 5.10
N ILE A 92 8.39 -11.48 3.80
CA ILE A 92 8.58 -10.58 2.64
C ILE A 92 7.25 -10.36 1.90
N SER A 93 6.60 -11.46 1.51
CA SER A 93 5.29 -11.46 0.82
C SER A 93 4.40 -12.54 1.43
N ALA A 94 3.07 -12.41 1.36
CA ALA A 94 2.17 -13.26 2.13
C ALA A 94 2.19 -14.74 1.70
N ASN A 95 2.45 -15.04 0.42
CA ASN A 95 2.56 -16.39 -0.13
C ASN A 95 1.38 -17.30 0.26
N ILE A 96 0.17 -16.90 -0.10
CA ILE A 96 -1.04 -17.68 0.17
C ILE A 96 -1.81 -17.95 -1.12
N ASP A 97 -2.32 -19.16 -1.28
CA ASP A 97 -3.20 -19.48 -2.41
C ASP A 97 -4.58 -18.80 -2.28
N VAL A 98 -5.33 -18.80 -3.38
CA VAL A 98 -6.66 -18.17 -3.46
C VAL A 98 -7.64 -18.78 -2.46
N ASN A 99 -7.65 -20.10 -2.27
CA ASN A 99 -8.59 -20.78 -1.37
C ASN A 99 -8.38 -20.35 0.10
N ARG A 100 -7.11 -20.27 0.52
CA ARG A 100 -6.72 -19.75 1.81
C ARG A 100 -7.08 -18.27 1.94
N GLY A 101 -6.80 -17.48 0.90
CA GLY A 101 -7.18 -16.07 0.82
C GLY A 101 -8.68 -15.86 1.04
N VAL A 102 -9.55 -16.62 0.36
CA VAL A 102 -11.02 -16.54 0.51
C VAL A 102 -11.45 -16.88 1.93
N SER A 103 -10.88 -17.95 2.49
CA SER A 103 -11.21 -18.41 3.83
C SER A 103 -10.88 -17.33 4.88
N LEU A 104 -9.70 -16.73 4.79
CA LEU A 104 -9.27 -15.64 5.68
C LEU A 104 -10.08 -14.36 5.46
N TRP A 105 -10.31 -13.98 4.21
CA TRP A 105 -11.09 -12.80 3.87
C TRP A 105 -12.50 -12.88 4.45
N ASN A 106 -13.20 -13.99 4.22
CA ASN A 106 -14.57 -14.18 4.69
C ASN A 106 -14.66 -14.26 6.22
N SER A 107 -13.65 -14.82 6.89
CA SER A 107 -13.67 -14.99 8.35
C SER A 107 -13.20 -13.76 9.12
N LEU A 108 -12.29 -12.95 8.57
CA LEU A 108 -11.62 -11.88 9.32
C LEU A 108 -11.81 -10.48 8.71
N ILE A 109 -11.77 -10.33 7.39
CA ILE A 109 -11.81 -9.01 6.73
C ILE A 109 -13.25 -8.57 6.43
N ALA A 110 -14.04 -9.42 5.76
CA ALA A 110 -15.42 -9.11 5.41
C ALA A 110 -16.28 -8.70 6.62
N PRO A 111 -16.16 -9.32 7.82
CA PRO A 111 -16.88 -8.88 9.01
C PRO A 111 -16.51 -7.48 9.50
N MET A 112 -15.28 -6.99 9.29
CA MET A 112 -14.92 -5.60 9.59
C MET A 112 -15.70 -4.65 8.68
N GLY A 113 -15.84 -5.05 7.42
CA GLY A 113 -16.64 -4.33 6.45
C GLY A 113 -18.12 -4.24 6.79
N GLN A 114 -18.71 -5.33 7.26
CA GLN A 114 -20.09 -5.36 7.76
C GLN A 114 -20.30 -4.43 8.96
N LYS A 115 -19.23 -4.14 9.72
CA LYS A 115 -19.22 -3.19 10.84
C LYS A 115 -18.91 -1.74 10.43
N GLY A 116 -18.70 -1.48 9.14
CA GLY A 116 -18.55 -0.13 8.59
C GLY A 116 -17.16 0.22 8.05
N ALA A 117 -16.18 -0.69 8.13
CA ALA A 117 -14.86 -0.45 7.54
C ALA A 117 -14.93 -0.41 5.99
N LEU A 118 -14.15 0.47 5.38
CA LEU A 118 -13.81 0.37 3.96
C LEU A 118 -12.74 -0.70 3.76
N LEU A 119 -12.97 -1.60 2.81
CA LEU A 119 -12.09 -2.74 2.55
C LEU A 119 -11.22 -2.49 1.32
N GLY A 120 -9.92 -2.64 1.48
CA GLY A 120 -8.94 -2.70 0.39
C GLY A 120 -8.72 -4.13 -0.07
N SER A 121 -8.61 -4.36 -1.38
CA SER A 121 -8.22 -5.68 -1.89
C SER A 121 -6.83 -6.10 -1.38
N PRO A 122 -6.47 -7.38 -1.48
CA PRO A 122 -5.07 -7.79 -1.50
C PRO A 122 -4.31 -7.05 -2.61
N ALA A 123 -3.04 -6.72 -2.39
CA ALA A 123 -2.16 -6.05 -3.35
C ALA A 123 -1.18 -7.04 -3.98
N MET A 124 -1.02 -7.03 -5.31
CA MET A 124 -0.28 -8.08 -6.04
C MET A 124 1.15 -7.65 -6.36
N CYS A 125 2.14 -8.51 -6.11
CA CYS A 125 3.53 -8.26 -6.50
C CYS A 125 3.71 -8.30 -8.03
N ARG A 126 2.85 -9.05 -8.73
CA ARG A 126 2.88 -9.18 -10.20
C ARG A 126 2.40 -7.93 -10.94
N GLN A 127 1.95 -6.89 -10.22
CA GLN A 127 1.49 -5.62 -10.81
C GLN A 127 0.41 -5.88 -11.87
N LYS A 128 0.42 -5.23 -13.05
CA LYS A 128 -0.54 -5.50 -14.14
C LYS A 128 -0.57 -6.95 -14.66
N ASP A 129 0.48 -7.76 -14.38
CA ASP A 129 0.61 -9.13 -14.88
C ASP A 129 0.04 -10.17 -13.90
N GLU A 130 -0.73 -9.72 -12.90
CA GLU A 130 -1.35 -10.58 -11.89
C GLU A 130 -2.44 -11.49 -12.46
N SER A 131 -2.60 -12.64 -11.80
CA SER A 131 -3.75 -13.54 -12.02
C SER A 131 -4.42 -13.99 -10.72
N TRP A 132 -3.78 -13.75 -9.57
CA TRP A 132 -4.27 -14.20 -8.27
C TRP A 132 -5.51 -13.40 -7.86
N LEU A 133 -5.49 -12.07 -8.01
CA LEU A 133 -6.62 -11.23 -7.62
C LEU A 133 -7.80 -11.45 -8.57
N LYS A 134 -7.51 -11.73 -9.84
CA LYS A 134 -8.54 -12.11 -10.84
C LYS A 134 -9.27 -13.38 -10.45
N GLN A 135 -8.53 -14.42 -10.04
CA GLN A 135 -9.11 -15.67 -9.55
C GLN A 135 -9.85 -15.49 -8.22
N PHE A 136 -9.29 -14.69 -7.30
CA PHE A 136 -9.90 -14.36 -6.02
C PHE A 136 -11.23 -13.60 -6.17
N ASN A 137 -11.33 -12.67 -7.13
CA ASN A 137 -12.56 -11.92 -7.40
C ASN A 137 -13.72 -12.80 -7.90
N GLN A 138 -13.41 -13.97 -8.46
CA GLN A 138 -14.40 -14.92 -8.96
C GLN A 138 -14.94 -15.85 -7.84
N GLN A 139 -14.37 -15.76 -6.64
CA GLN A 139 -14.74 -16.61 -5.50
C GLN A 139 -15.95 -16.05 -4.74
N PRO A 140 -16.68 -16.89 -3.97
CA PRO A 140 -17.79 -16.42 -3.14
C PRO A 140 -17.29 -15.65 -1.90
N LEU A 141 -17.02 -14.36 -2.10
CA LEU A 141 -16.67 -13.44 -1.01
C LEU A 141 -17.94 -12.99 -0.26
N ALA A 142 -17.93 -13.10 1.07
CA ALA A 142 -19.04 -12.67 1.93
C ALA A 142 -19.31 -11.16 1.81
N ARG A 143 -18.28 -10.39 1.44
CA ARG A 143 -18.35 -8.98 1.01
C ARG A 143 -17.17 -8.72 0.08
N SER A 144 -17.38 -8.05 -1.05
CA SER A 144 -16.29 -7.59 -1.93
C SER A 144 -15.59 -6.35 -1.35
N TRP A 145 -14.41 -6.00 -1.87
CA TRP A 145 -13.68 -4.79 -1.45
C TRP A 145 -14.33 -3.50 -1.98
N ASP A 146 -13.98 -2.37 -1.38
CA ASP A 146 -14.46 -1.03 -1.77
C ASP A 146 -13.43 -0.31 -2.66
N PHE A 147 -12.13 -0.50 -2.42
CA PHE A 147 -11.03 0.04 -3.23
C PHE A 147 -9.98 -1.04 -3.55
N THR A 148 -9.34 -0.92 -4.71
CA THR A 148 -8.32 -1.88 -5.16
C THR A 148 -6.94 -1.38 -4.73
N SER A 149 -6.27 -2.14 -3.87
CA SER A 149 -4.90 -1.88 -3.44
C SER A 149 -3.91 -2.37 -4.50
N ILE A 150 -2.96 -1.54 -4.90
CA ILE A 150 -1.96 -1.87 -5.92
C ILE A 150 -0.56 -1.47 -5.47
N HIS A 151 0.44 -2.25 -5.87
CA HIS A 151 1.86 -1.92 -5.75
C HIS A 151 2.38 -1.48 -7.11
N ILE A 152 3.17 -0.42 -7.16
CA ILE A 152 3.76 0.11 -8.40
C ILE A 152 5.28 0.20 -8.25
N PHE A 153 5.98 -0.71 -8.90
CA PHE A 153 7.43 -0.78 -8.98
C PHE A 153 7.84 -0.66 -10.44
N LYS A 154 8.09 0.56 -10.91
CA LYS A 154 8.32 0.89 -12.33
C LYS A 154 9.42 1.94 -12.48
N PRO A 155 10.19 1.94 -13.58
CA PRO A 155 11.26 2.91 -13.78
C PRO A 155 10.79 4.20 -14.48
N ASP A 156 9.55 4.22 -14.99
CA ASP A 156 8.99 5.31 -15.78
C ASP A 156 7.47 5.43 -15.64
N MET A 157 6.90 6.56 -16.09
CA MET A 157 5.46 6.84 -15.97
C MET A 157 4.59 6.02 -16.93
N ALA A 158 5.15 5.48 -18.02
CA ALA A 158 4.40 4.62 -18.92
C ALA A 158 4.06 3.29 -18.23
N GLY A 159 5.00 2.73 -17.47
CA GLY A 159 4.78 1.58 -16.60
C GLY A 159 3.74 1.86 -15.50
N VAL A 160 3.86 3.02 -14.84
CA VAL A 160 2.90 3.46 -13.80
C VAL A 160 1.47 3.53 -14.37
N GLN A 161 1.31 4.20 -15.51
CA GLN A 161 0.00 4.34 -16.15
C GLN A 161 -0.56 2.99 -16.60
N ALA A 162 0.28 2.07 -17.10
CA ALA A 162 -0.15 0.74 -17.51
C ALA A 162 -0.71 -0.08 -16.32
N ASP A 163 -0.12 0.04 -15.13
CA ASP A 163 -0.68 -0.59 -13.92
C ASP A 163 -2.03 0.03 -13.54
N ILE A 164 -2.12 1.37 -13.49
CA ILE A 164 -3.39 2.06 -13.21
C ILE A 164 -4.50 1.63 -14.18
N ASP A 165 -4.19 1.63 -15.48
CA ASP A 165 -5.15 1.26 -16.53
C ASP A 165 -5.60 -0.19 -16.39
N TYR A 166 -4.68 -1.11 -16.11
CA TYR A 166 -5.01 -2.52 -15.93
C TYR A 166 -6.00 -2.72 -14.78
N TYR A 167 -5.69 -2.18 -13.59
CA TYR A 167 -6.52 -2.39 -12.42
C TYR A 167 -7.86 -1.67 -12.51
N TRP A 168 -7.89 -0.44 -13.04
CA TRP A 168 -9.14 0.27 -13.30
C TRP A 168 -10.00 -0.48 -14.33
N ASN A 169 -9.41 -0.93 -15.44
CA ASN A 169 -10.17 -1.63 -16.48
C ASN A 169 -10.67 -3.01 -16.06
N THR A 170 -9.94 -3.70 -15.19
CA THR A 170 -10.30 -5.05 -14.73
C THR A 170 -11.32 -5.01 -13.60
N TYR A 171 -11.14 -4.13 -12.61
CA TYR A 171 -11.90 -4.17 -11.36
C TYR A 171 -12.93 -3.04 -11.19
N LYS A 172 -12.82 -1.97 -11.99
CA LYS A 172 -13.78 -0.84 -12.04
C LYS A 172 -14.10 -0.25 -10.66
N LYS A 173 -13.07 -0.17 -9.81
CA LYS A 173 -13.11 0.41 -8.47
C LYS A 173 -11.96 1.39 -8.29
N PRO A 174 -12.11 2.40 -7.41
CA PRO A 174 -11.03 3.34 -7.11
C PRO A 174 -9.77 2.64 -6.60
N LEU A 175 -8.62 3.25 -6.87
CA LEU A 175 -7.30 2.67 -6.63
C LEU A 175 -6.62 3.34 -5.44
N TRP A 176 -6.00 2.51 -4.60
CA TRP A 176 -5.02 2.94 -3.62
C TRP A 176 -3.67 2.36 -4.01
N VAL A 177 -2.68 3.22 -4.28
CA VAL A 177 -1.29 2.81 -4.50
C VAL A 177 -0.63 2.63 -3.14
N THR A 178 -0.72 1.44 -2.57
CA THR A 178 -0.36 1.19 -1.17
C THR A 178 1.14 1.06 -0.95
N GLU A 179 1.90 0.83 -2.03
CA GLU A 179 3.35 0.97 -2.10
C GLU A 179 3.76 1.40 -3.51
N PHE A 180 4.73 2.31 -3.62
CA PHE A 180 5.40 2.57 -4.88
C PHE A 180 6.90 2.81 -4.70
N ALA A 181 7.70 2.39 -5.69
CA ALA A 181 9.11 2.76 -5.79
C ALA A 181 9.65 2.76 -7.23
N CYS A 182 10.72 3.51 -7.48
CA CYS A 182 11.43 3.47 -8.75
C CYS A 182 12.26 2.18 -8.84
N VAL A 183 11.84 1.26 -9.71
CA VAL A 183 12.48 -0.05 -9.89
C VAL A 183 12.45 -0.43 -11.37
N PHE A 184 13.58 -0.90 -11.89
CA PHE A 184 13.65 -1.62 -13.17
C PHE A 184 13.14 -3.06 -12.97
N ASP A 185 11.81 -3.21 -12.93
CA ASP A 185 11.09 -4.45 -12.60
C ASP A 185 11.42 -5.62 -13.53
N GLN A 186 11.53 -5.37 -14.83
CA GLN A 186 11.86 -6.39 -15.84
C GLN A 186 13.34 -6.82 -15.80
N ASN A 187 14.21 -6.05 -15.14
CA ASN A 187 15.63 -6.35 -15.01
C ASN A 187 15.94 -6.91 -13.62
N ASN A 188 15.38 -8.09 -13.33
CA ASN A 188 15.57 -8.79 -12.05
C ASN A 188 15.20 -7.93 -10.82
N PHE A 189 14.16 -7.10 -10.94
CA PHE A 189 13.71 -6.19 -9.89
C PHE A 189 14.85 -5.30 -9.34
N THR A 190 15.60 -4.64 -10.24
CA THR A 190 16.74 -3.80 -9.84
C THR A 190 16.26 -2.39 -9.44
N PRO A 191 16.44 -1.94 -8.18
CA PRO A 191 16.03 -0.59 -7.77
C PRO A 191 16.78 0.50 -8.53
N CYS A 192 16.13 1.63 -8.80
CA CYS A 192 16.81 2.80 -9.35
C CYS A 192 17.89 3.31 -8.39
N THR A 193 19.04 3.72 -8.93
CA THR A 193 20.19 4.19 -8.15
C THR A 193 20.65 5.61 -8.51
N ASP A 194 20.28 6.10 -9.70
CA ASP A 194 20.58 7.47 -10.09
C ASP A 194 19.65 8.45 -9.36
N GLN A 195 20.23 9.31 -8.51
CA GLN A 195 19.44 10.20 -7.65
C GLN A 195 18.66 11.26 -8.45
N ASN A 196 19.17 11.71 -9.60
CA ASN A 196 18.47 12.69 -10.42
C ASN A 196 17.24 12.06 -11.08
N GLN A 197 17.39 10.83 -11.59
CA GLN A 197 16.28 10.03 -12.09
C GLN A 197 15.23 9.80 -11.01
N ILE A 198 15.63 9.38 -9.80
CA ILE A 198 14.72 9.14 -8.68
C ILE A 198 13.96 10.42 -8.31
N ASN A 199 14.66 11.56 -8.19
CA ASN A 199 14.03 12.83 -7.84
C ASN A 199 12.97 13.24 -8.88
N GLN A 200 13.29 13.12 -10.17
CA GLN A 200 12.36 13.42 -11.24
C GLN A 200 11.16 12.46 -11.23
N TRP A 201 11.42 11.16 -11.11
CA TRP A 201 10.39 10.13 -11.06
C TRP A 201 9.42 10.34 -9.88
N ILE A 202 9.92 10.71 -8.70
CA ILE A 202 9.07 11.03 -7.53
C ILE A 202 8.20 12.26 -7.80
N SER A 203 8.76 13.30 -8.43
CA SER A 203 7.97 14.48 -8.78
C SER A 203 6.86 14.13 -9.77
N ASP A 204 7.20 13.41 -10.84
CA ASP A 204 6.28 13.05 -11.92
C ASP A 204 5.16 12.12 -11.43
N ILE A 205 5.48 11.14 -10.59
CA ILE A 205 4.49 10.18 -10.12
C ILE A 205 3.47 10.81 -9.17
N VAL A 206 3.91 11.75 -8.33
CA VAL A 206 3.00 12.50 -7.45
C VAL A 206 2.05 13.37 -8.28
N ASP A 207 2.57 14.08 -9.29
CA ASP A 207 1.72 14.89 -10.18
C ASP A 207 0.71 14.02 -10.93
N LEU A 208 1.13 12.84 -11.40
CA LEU A 208 0.26 11.86 -12.05
C LEU A 208 -0.84 11.37 -11.10
N PHE A 209 -0.49 10.94 -9.89
CA PHE A 209 -1.47 10.41 -8.93
C PHE A 209 -2.46 11.49 -8.47
N GLU A 210 -2.02 12.72 -8.30
CA GLU A 210 -2.90 13.83 -7.93
C GLU A 210 -3.87 14.19 -9.06
N ALA A 211 -3.40 14.22 -10.31
CA ALA A 211 -4.24 14.50 -11.47
C ALA A 211 -5.19 13.34 -11.87
N ASN A 212 -4.85 12.10 -11.53
CA ASN A 212 -5.64 10.93 -11.91
C ASN A 212 -6.90 10.77 -11.03
N GLU A 213 -8.09 10.74 -11.66
CA GLU A 213 -9.38 10.64 -10.95
C GLU A 213 -9.67 9.26 -10.35
N HIS A 214 -8.98 8.21 -10.81
CA HIS A 214 -9.16 6.84 -10.32
C HIS A 214 -8.26 6.52 -9.11
N VAL A 215 -7.14 7.25 -8.95
CA VAL A 215 -6.24 7.11 -7.80
C VAL A 215 -6.73 8.00 -6.66
N LEU A 216 -7.12 7.39 -5.55
CA LEU A 216 -7.70 8.09 -4.39
C LEU A 216 -6.78 8.11 -3.17
N ALA A 217 -5.70 7.35 -3.18
CA ALA A 217 -4.64 7.39 -2.19
C ALA A 217 -3.33 6.81 -2.75
N TYR A 218 -2.18 7.29 -2.29
CA TYR A 218 -0.86 6.74 -2.63
C TYR A 218 0.11 6.84 -1.45
N ALA A 219 1.02 5.87 -1.31
CA ALA A 219 1.96 5.80 -0.19
C ALA A 219 3.38 5.45 -0.63
N TYR A 220 4.34 6.31 -0.27
CA TYR A 220 5.76 6.05 -0.45
C TYR A 220 6.20 4.94 0.50
N THR A 221 6.83 3.87 -0.01
CA THR A 221 7.30 2.76 0.82
C THR A 221 8.73 2.97 1.32
N ASP A 222 8.95 2.72 2.61
CA ASP A 222 10.29 2.57 3.21
C ASP A 222 10.72 1.10 3.38
N GLY A 223 10.01 0.20 2.70
CA GLY A 223 10.31 -1.23 2.66
C GLY A 223 11.75 -1.55 2.27
N LEU A 224 12.24 -2.70 2.77
CA LEU A 224 13.59 -3.17 2.51
C LEU A 224 13.74 -3.69 1.06
N GLY A 225 14.98 -3.85 0.60
CA GLY A 225 15.28 -4.41 -0.73
C GLY A 225 15.25 -3.38 -1.87
N LEU A 226 15.00 -2.10 -1.57
CA LEU A 226 14.90 -1.01 -2.56
C LEU A 226 16.22 -0.24 -2.76
N GLY A 227 17.36 -0.89 -2.49
CA GLY A 227 18.69 -0.28 -2.62
C GLY A 227 18.97 0.78 -1.55
N SER A 228 20.02 1.59 -1.77
CA SER A 228 20.48 2.61 -0.81
C SER A 228 20.07 4.05 -1.16
N ALA A 229 19.62 4.29 -2.40
CA ALA A 229 19.19 5.61 -2.86
C ALA A 229 17.69 5.87 -2.57
N TRP A 230 16.86 4.83 -2.59
CA TRP A 230 15.42 4.95 -2.32
C TRP A 230 15.09 5.34 -0.87
N PRO A 231 15.67 4.72 0.18
CA PRO A 231 15.23 4.94 1.56
C PRO A 231 15.07 6.43 1.92
N PRO A 232 13.93 6.83 2.53
CA PRO A 232 13.61 8.24 2.71
C PRO A 232 14.39 8.90 3.85
N VAL A 233 15.08 8.12 4.69
CA VAL A 233 15.88 8.57 5.82
C VAL A 233 17.27 7.95 5.73
N LYS A 234 18.31 8.74 6.04
CA LYS A 234 19.70 8.29 6.10
C LYS A 234 20.00 7.58 7.43
N SER A 235 21.16 6.93 7.50
CA SER A 235 21.63 6.28 8.73
C SER A 235 21.82 7.23 9.92
N ASP A 236 22.05 8.52 9.67
CA ASP A 236 22.15 9.56 10.71
C ASP A 236 20.78 10.09 11.18
N GLY A 237 19.68 9.56 10.65
CA GLY A 237 18.32 9.96 10.98
C GLY A 237 17.81 11.18 10.21
N SER A 238 18.64 11.86 9.41
CA SER A 238 18.22 12.98 8.58
C SER A 238 17.44 12.52 7.34
N LEU A 239 16.55 13.38 6.83
CA LEU A 239 15.80 13.11 5.60
C LEU A 239 16.77 12.97 4.42
N SER A 240 16.58 11.93 3.61
CA SER A 240 17.39 11.68 2.41
C SER A 240 17.00 12.60 1.25
N GLN A 241 17.76 12.58 0.15
CA GLN A 241 17.36 13.34 -1.05
C GLN A 241 16.04 12.82 -1.63
N SER A 242 15.84 11.50 -1.67
CA SER A 242 14.59 10.87 -2.07
C SER A 242 13.44 11.25 -1.13
N GLY A 243 13.70 11.28 0.18
CA GLY A 243 12.69 11.70 1.15
C GLY A 243 12.32 13.18 1.05
N GLN A 244 13.29 14.04 0.71
CA GLN A 244 13.05 15.46 0.44
C GLN A 244 12.30 15.66 -0.88
N ALA A 245 12.58 14.86 -1.90
CA ALA A 245 11.86 14.91 -3.17
C ALA A 245 10.36 14.59 -2.98
N TYR A 246 10.04 13.55 -2.19
CA TYR A 246 8.65 13.23 -1.89
C TYR A 246 7.97 14.34 -1.10
N LEU A 247 8.62 14.86 -0.04
CA LEU A 247 8.11 16.00 0.74
C LEU A 247 7.81 17.21 -0.16
N ASN A 248 8.77 17.62 -0.98
CA ASN A 248 8.60 18.76 -1.88
C ASN A 248 7.45 18.55 -2.87
N ALA A 249 7.25 17.32 -3.34
CA ALA A 249 6.19 16.99 -4.29
C ALA A 249 4.80 17.07 -3.65
N ILE A 250 4.60 16.44 -2.49
CA ILE A 250 3.30 16.45 -1.80
C ILE A 250 2.92 17.83 -1.26
N SER A 251 3.90 18.65 -0.84
CA SER A 251 3.66 20.03 -0.38
C SER A 251 3.14 20.97 -1.49
N ARG A 252 3.16 20.57 -2.77
CA ARG A 252 2.51 21.33 -3.84
C ARG A 252 0.98 21.31 -3.74
N TYR A 253 0.42 20.31 -3.06
CA TYR A 253 -1.00 20.01 -3.05
C TYR A 253 -1.68 20.24 -1.70
N TYR A 254 -0.94 20.14 -0.58
CA TYR A 254 -1.48 20.20 0.78
C TYR A 254 -0.61 20.99 1.75
#